data_AF-A0A090X4C1-F1
#
_entry.id   AF-A0A090X4C1-F1
#
_cell.length_a   1.000
_cell.length_b   1.000
_cell.length_c   1.000
_cell.angle_alpha   90.00
_cell.angle_beta   90.00
_cell.angle_gamma   90.00
#
_symmetry.space_group_name_H-M   'P 1'
#
loop_
_entity.id
_entity.type
_entity.pdbx_description
1 polymer ?
#
loop_
_entity_poly.entity_id
_entity_poly.type
_entity_poly.pdbx_seq_one_letter_code
_entity_poly.pdbx_strand_id
1 'polypeptide(L)'
;MKGMQGAGVLANAKHFPGHGDTDQDSHLTLPTISFNEKRIDSIELYPYRKLITEGLSSVMVAHLNVPGLDNSGVPSSLSNILLPIF
;
A
#
# COMPACT_ATOMS: atom_id res chain seq x y z
N MET A 1 -2.06 7.75 13.73
CA MET A 1 -3.14 6.78 14.04
C MET A 1 -3.70 6.98 15.46
N LYS A 2 -2.96 6.68 16.54
CA LYS A 2 -3.46 6.74 17.93
C LYS A 2 -4.12 8.07 18.31
N GLY A 3 -3.53 9.21 17.92
CA GLY A 3 -4.14 10.53 18.15
C GLY A 3 -5.49 10.72 17.45
N MET A 4 -5.59 10.36 16.17
CA MET A 4 -6.83 10.46 15.39
C MET A 4 -7.92 9.54 15.97
N GLN A 5 -7.59 8.26 16.15
CA GLN A 5 -8.55 7.28 16.64
C GLN A 5 -8.96 7.53 18.09
N GLY A 6 -8.05 8.03 18.94
CA GLY A 6 -8.37 8.46 20.30
C GLY A 6 -9.33 9.65 20.36
N ALA A 7 -9.39 10.47 19.31
CA ALA A 7 -10.34 11.55 19.15
C ALA A 7 -11.64 11.12 18.43
N GLY A 8 -11.85 9.82 18.19
CA GLY A 8 -13.01 9.30 17.47
C GLY A 8 -12.94 9.46 15.95
N VAL A 9 -11.77 9.78 15.39
CA VAL A 9 -11.56 9.93 13.94
C VAL A 9 -10.88 8.68 13.37
N LEU A 10 -11.46 8.08 12.33
CA LEU A 10 -10.87 6.92 11.64
C LEU A 10 -9.52 7.30 11.00
N ALA A 11 -8.48 6.54 11.33
CA ALA A 11 -7.20 6.70 10.65
C ALA A 11 -7.17 5.88 9.35
N ASN A 12 -6.46 6.40 8.35
CA ASN A 12 -6.27 5.76 7.06
C ASN A 12 -4.77 5.67 6.75
N ALA A 13 -4.25 4.45 6.56
CA ALA A 13 -2.89 4.28 6.05
C ALA A 13 -2.93 4.34 4.52
N LYS A 14 -2.02 5.10 3.93
CA LYS A 14 -1.95 5.31 2.49
C LYS A 14 -0.52 5.57 2.04
N HIS A 15 -0.12 5.19 0.84
CA HIS A 15 -0.91 4.57 -0.24
C HIS A 15 -0.41 3.13 -0.46
N PHE A 16 -1.22 2.12 -0.12
CA PHE A 16 -0.83 0.71 -0.21
C PHE A 16 -0.65 0.27 -1.67
N PRO A 17 0.33 -0.59 -2.03
CA PRO A 17 1.29 -1.26 -1.14
C PRO A 17 2.56 -0.46 -0.80
N GLY A 18 2.62 0.82 -1.16
CA GLY A 18 3.74 1.71 -0.86
C GLY A 18 4.13 2.55 -2.06
N HIS A 19 3.87 3.85 -1.99
CA HIS A 19 4.17 4.84 -3.03
C HIS A 19 5.36 5.75 -2.61
N GLY A 20 6.30 5.22 -1.82
CA GLY A 20 7.40 6.02 -1.24
C GLY A 20 8.65 6.09 -2.13
N ASP A 21 9.05 4.96 -2.72
CA ASP A 21 10.30 4.83 -3.48
C ASP A 21 9.99 4.74 -4.98
N THR A 22 9.45 5.84 -5.51
CA THR A 22 9.22 6.10 -6.93
C THR A 22 9.23 7.61 -7.17
N ASP A 23 9.71 8.03 -8.34
CA ASP A 23 9.77 9.42 -8.79
C ASP A 23 8.59 9.82 -9.70
N GLN A 24 7.71 8.87 -10.02
CA GLN A 24 6.55 9.07 -10.89
C GLN A 24 5.30 9.41 -10.10
N ASP A 25 4.52 10.39 -10.56
CA ASP A 25 3.26 10.79 -9.93
C ASP A 25 2.07 9.95 -10.46
N SER A 26 1.41 9.19 -9.58
CA SER A 26 0.24 8.37 -9.95
C SER A 26 -0.98 9.17 -10.40
N HIS A 27 -1.00 10.49 -10.23
CA HIS A 27 -2.06 11.33 -10.81
C HIS A 27 -1.89 11.51 -12.33
N LEU A 28 -0.67 11.34 -12.84
CA LEU A 28 -0.31 11.62 -14.23
C LEU A 28 0.00 10.36 -15.04
N THR A 29 0.45 9.30 -14.37
CA THR A 29 0.85 8.03 -15.00
C THR A 29 0.51 6.85 -14.10
N LEU A 30 0.86 5.64 -14.52
CA LEU A 30 0.84 4.42 -13.71
C LEU A 30 2.28 4.07 -13.28
N PRO A 31 2.73 4.46 -12.08
CA PRO A 31 4.07 4.15 -11.60
C PRO A 31 4.26 2.64 -11.47
N THR A 32 5.47 2.17 -11.78
CA THR A 32 5.85 0.77 -11.59
C THR A 32 6.82 0.64 -10.42
N ILE A 33 6.47 -0.20 -9.45
CA ILE A 33 7.32 -0.57 -8.33
C ILE A 33 8.04 -1.87 -8.67
N SER A 34 9.27 -1.75 -9.19
CA SER A 34 10.04 -2.86 -9.77
C SER A 34 10.83 -3.70 -8.76
N PHE A 35 10.57 -3.54 -7.47
CA PHE A 35 11.25 -4.31 -6.43
C PHE A 35 10.74 -5.75 -6.36
N ASN A 36 11.57 -6.65 -5.86
CA ASN A 36 11.14 -8.03 -5.61
C ASN A 36 10.26 -8.12 -4.36
N GLU A 37 9.50 -9.21 -4.25
CA GLU A 37 8.60 -9.50 -3.13
C GLU A 37 9.25 -9.33 -1.76
N LYS A 38 10.48 -9.83 -1.55
CA LYS A 38 11.17 -9.76 -0.25
C LYS A 38 11.50 -8.32 0.17
N ARG A 39 11.89 -7.47 -0.79
CA ARG A 39 12.10 -6.04 -0.54
C ARG A 39 10.78 -5.38 -0.18
N ILE A 40 9.75 -5.61 -1.00
CA ILE A 40 8.40 -5.06 -0.79
C ILE A 40 7.86 -5.47 0.59
N ASP A 41 8.04 -6.72 0.98
CA ASP A 41 7.68 -7.22 2.30
C ASP A 41 8.45 -6.49 3.42
N SER A 42 9.78 -6.43 3.33
CA SER A 42 10.62 -5.93 4.42
C SER A 42 10.56 -4.41 4.63
N ILE A 43 10.25 -3.63 3.60
CA ILE A 43 10.29 -2.17 3.66
C ILE A 43 8.91 -1.56 3.45
N GLU A 44 8.31 -1.74 2.27
CA GLU A 44 7.08 -1.06 1.89
C GLU A 44 5.86 -1.57 2.68
N LEU A 45 5.76 -2.88 2.93
CA LEU A 45 4.65 -3.50 3.68
C LEU A 45 4.85 -3.49 5.21
N TYR A 46 6.08 -3.30 5.69
CA TYR A 46 6.39 -3.25 7.13
C TYR A 46 5.49 -2.29 7.93
N PRO A 47 5.33 -1.01 7.55
CA PRO A 47 4.49 -0.08 8.31
C PRO A 47 3.02 -0.52 8.35
N TYR A 48 2.49 -1.11 7.26
CA TYR A 48 1.12 -1.60 7.22
C TYR A 48 0.90 -2.74 8.20
N ARG A 49 1.80 -3.75 8.22
CA ARG A 49 1.71 -4.85 9.19
C ARG A 49 1.70 -4.34 10.64
N LYS A 50 2.60 -3.40 10.95
CA LYS A 50 2.63 -2.76 12.29
C LYS A 50 1.32 -2.05 12.61
N LEU A 51 0.84 -1.20 11.71
CA LEU A 51 -0.38 -0.42 11.94
C LEU A 51 -1.64 -1.29 12.06
N ILE A 52 -1.77 -2.33 11.22
CA ILE A 52 -2.88 -3.28 11.28
C ILE A 52 -2.89 -3.98 12.65
N THR A 53 -1.74 -4.46 13.13
CA THR A 53 -1.67 -5.09 14.47
C THR A 53 -1.99 -4.13 15.61
N GLU A 54 -1.87 -2.81 15.39
CA GLU A 54 -2.23 -1.77 16.38
C GLU A 54 -3.68 -1.26 16.23
N GLY A 55 -4.50 -1.87 15.37
CA GLY A 55 -5.92 -1.54 15.20
C GLY A 55 -6.19 -0.37 14.25
N LEU A 56 -5.44 -0.29 13.15
CA LEU A 56 -5.71 0.65 12.06
C LEU A 56 -7.14 0.49 11.51
N SER A 57 -7.85 1.61 11.35
CA SER A 57 -9.25 1.58 10.91
C SER A 57 -9.43 1.36 9.40
N SER A 58 -8.50 1.80 8.55
CA SER A 58 -8.66 1.69 7.10
C SER A 58 -7.33 1.80 6.35
N VAL A 59 -7.30 1.27 5.13
CA VAL A 59 -6.18 1.37 4.19
C VAL A 59 -6.69 1.91 2.86
N MET A 60 -6.00 2.90 2.29
CA MET A 60 -6.24 3.38 0.93
C MET A 60 -5.20 2.76 0.00
N VAL A 61 -5.69 2.19 -1.11
CA VAL A 61 -4.88 1.51 -2.11
C VAL A 61 -4.50 2.51 -3.22
N ALA A 62 -3.23 2.51 -3.61
CA ALA A 62 -2.68 3.31 -4.68
C ALA A 62 -3.05 2.75 -6.07
N HIS A 63 -2.77 3.51 -7.12
CA HIS A 63 -2.77 3.03 -8.50
C HIS A 63 -1.32 2.78 -8.94
N LEU A 64 -0.80 1.60 -8.64
CA LEU A 64 0.58 1.20 -8.93
C LEU A 64 0.62 -0.11 -9.68
N ASN A 65 1.51 -0.24 -10.66
CA ASN A 65 1.91 -1.54 -11.20
C ASN A 65 2.99 -2.16 -10.29
N VAL A 66 2.75 -3.35 -9.74
CA VAL A 66 3.64 -3.95 -8.72
C VAL A 66 3.99 -5.39 -9.12
N PRO A 67 4.81 -5.59 -10.16
CA PRO A 67 5.09 -6.91 -10.73
C PRO A 67 5.75 -7.88 -9.74
N GLY A 68 6.39 -7.37 -8.69
CA GLY A 68 6.95 -8.19 -7.61
C GLY A 68 5.91 -8.88 -6.72
N LEU A 69 4.63 -8.46 -6.77
CA LEU A 69 3.52 -9.06 -6.03
C LEU A 69 2.38 -9.56 -6.94
N ASP A 70 2.07 -8.80 -7.99
CA ASP A 70 1.10 -9.16 -9.01
C ASP A 70 1.66 -8.81 -10.40
N ASN A 71 1.97 -9.83 -11.19
CA ASN A 71 2.57 -9.70 -12.51
C ASN A 71 1.54 -9.56 -13.65
N SER A 72 0.24 -9.47 -13.35
CA SER A 72 -0.81 -9.30 -14.36
C SER A 72 -0.80 -7.93 -15.04
N GLY A 73 -0.12 -6.94 -14.45
CA GLY A 73 -0.01 -5.57 -14.96
C GLY A 73 -1.22 -4.69 -14.67
N VAL A 74 -2.23 -5.19 -13.93
CA VAL A 74 -3.33 -4.37 -13.44
C VAL A 74 -2.84 -3.47 -12.29
N PRO A 75 -3.39 -2.26 -12.13
CA PRO A 75 -3.03 -1.41 -11.00
C PRO A 75 -3.44 -2.09 -9.68
N SER A 76 -2.70 -1.82 -8.60
CA SER A 76 -2.93 -2.37 -7.26
C SER A 76 -4.37 -2.19 -6.76
N SER A 77 -5.07 -1.13 -7.17
CA SER A 77 -6.49 -0.89 -6.84
C SER A 77 -7.49 -1.82 -7.52
N LEU A 78 -7.08 -2.55 -8.56
CA LEU A 78 -7.89 -3.50 -9.32
C LEU A 78 -7.34 -4.94 -9.22
N SER A 79 -6.27 -5.14 -8.44
CA SER A 79 -5.63 -6.44 -8.28
C SER A 79 -6.38 -7.30 -7.26
N ASN A 80 -6.96 -8.41 -7.74
CA ASN A 80 -7.57 -9.42 -6.87
C ASN A 80 -6.53 -10.22 -6.07
N ILE A 81 -5.23 -10.04 -6.33
CA ILE A 81 -4.12 -10.67 -5.60
C ILE A 81 -3.68 -9.77 -4.43
N LEU A 82 -3.63 -8.45 -4.64
CA LEU A 82 -3.16 -7.50 -3.64
C LEU A 82 -4.23 -7.07 -2.62
N LEU A 83 -5.48 -6.93 -3.05
CA LEU A 83 -6.58 -6.48 -2.16
C LEU A 83 -6.85 -7.43 -0.98
N PRO A 84 -6.70 -8.76 -1.09
CA PRO A 84 -6.91 -9.69 0.03
C PRO A 84 -5.79 -9.74 1.07
N ILE A 85 -4.73 -8.93 0.99
CA ILE A 85 -3.55 -9.01 1.87
C ILE A 85 -3.82 -8.45 3.30
N PHE A 86 -5.03 -7.98 3.58
CA PHE A 86 -5.45 -7.42 4.88
C PHE A 86 -6.15 -8.41 5.79
#